data_AF-A0A1Q8CS30-F1
#
_entry.id   AF-A0A1Q8CS30-F1
#
_cell.length_a   1.000
_cell.length_b   1.000
_cell.length_c   1.000
_cell.angle_alpha   90.00
_cell.angle_beta   90.00
_cell.angle_gamma   90.00
#
_symmetry.space_group_name_H-M   'P 1'
#
loop_
_entity.id
_entity.type
_entity.pdbx_description
1 polymer ?
#
loop_
_entity_poly.entity_id
_entity_poly.type
_entity_poly.pdbx_seq_one_letter_code
_entity_poly.pdbx_strand_id
1 'polypeptide(L)'
;MVATFLLPVKTALLVFPLIALVVMLPVAVHSYRSRGRAGGWTTLVFYCFLFYLLAAAMQTVIPLPSDPAGYCAEQTYASTPQLRPFYFLQVLEERAGGDWSLRAMVGNGALWSTALNVVLLAPLGFFLRYLVGMRLLSAVAVGAATSLLFELTQLTGLWFVYPCAYRLFSVDDLMLNTVGAALGWLVAGPLARLLPSLEPERDRRRYATRVTTSRRLFALLADLVGFVAVVGIVLGLIVLFGGTVVGQGTIVVILAAVWFLLVPALTGSTPGKRAMLLRLARTDGRRAGPLSIVVRNGVLLSPMWLAWLALSVDRWDFFDAPHQLLIPAGILLSLFVVGIWTPLAVLVGGDPGPHERLSRTVNVAIVPQAPPPPVPEPEKVASP
;
A
#
# COMPACT_ATOMS: atom_id res chain seq x y z
N MET A 1 -22.96 -5.18 -23.37
CA MET A 1 -22.74 -6.14 -22.27
C MET A 1 -21.39 -5.96 -21.58
N VAL A 2 -20.24 -6.03 -22.27
CA VAL A 2 -18.90 -5.96 -21.63
C VAL A 2 -18.64 -4.65 -20.86
N ALA A 3 -19.13 -3.52 -21.37
CA ALA A 3 -18.90 -2.21 -20.74
C ALA A 3 -19.40 -2.12 -19.28
N THR A 4 -20.52 -2.77 -18.95
CA THR A 4 -21.10 -2.79 -17.60
C THR A 4 -20.20 -3.54 -16.60
N PHE A 5 -19.51 -4.59 -17.03
CA PHE A 5 -18.58 -5.37 -16.21
C PHE A 5 -17.22 -4.68 -16.01
N LEU A 6 -16.86 -3.73 -16.89
CA LEU A 6 -15.57 -3.03 -16.82
C LEU A 6 -15.57 -1.82 -15.90
N LEU A 7 -16.74 -1.25 -15.58
CA LEU A 7 -16.85 -0.06 -14.74
C LEU A 7 -16.21 -0.28 -13.35
N PRO A 8 -16.48 -1.37 -12.62
CA PRO A 8 -15.88 -1.58 -11.30
C PRO A 8 -14.35 -1.73 -11.35
N VAL A 9 -13.85 -2.44 -12.35
CA VAL A 9 -12.40 -2.63 -12.56
C VAL A 9 -11.72 -1.31 -12.90
N LYS A 10 -12.33 -0.46 -13.74
CA LYS A 10 -11.83 0.89 -14.04
C LYS A 10 -11.79 1.75 -12.79
N THR A 11 -12.85 1.74 -11.98
CA THR A 11 -12.87 2.48 -10.71
C THR A 11 -11.78 1.98 -9.75
N ALA A 12 -11.60 0.66 -9.64
CA ALA A 12 -10.52 0.08 -8.84
C ALA A 12 -9.14 0.53 -9.34
N LEU A 13 -8.89 0.55 -10.65
CA LEU A 13 -7.64 1.03 -11.25
C LEU A 13 -7.37 2.51 -10.94
N LEU A 14 -8.40 3.35 -10.89
CA LEU A 14 -8.27 4.78 -10.58
C LEU A 14 -8.02 5.03 -9.09
N VAL A 15 -8.67 4.28 -8.21
CA VAL A 15 -8.57 4.45 -6.75
C VAL A 15 -7.34 3.75 -6.17
N PHE A 16 -6.88 2.67 -6.81
CA PHE A 16 -5.78 1.84 -6.31
C PHE A 16 -4.49 2.62 -6.02
N PRO A 17 -4.00 3.55 -6.88
CA PRO A 17 -2.78 4.31 -6.59
C PRO A 17 -2.86 5.10 -5.28
N LEU A 18 -4.03 5.66 -4.94
CA LEU A 18 -4.24 6.39 -3.70
C LEU A 18 -4.18 5.45 -2.49
N ILE A 19 -4.90 4.32 -2.55
CA ILE A 19 -4.89 3.32 -1.49
C ILE A 19 -3.47 2.76 -1.31
N ALA A 20 -2.82 2.41 -2.43
CA ALA A 20 -1.45 1.92 -2.44
C ALA A 20 -0.51 2.92 -1.77
N LEU A 21 -0.61 4.22 -2.07
CA LEU A 21 0.18 5.28 -1.45
C LEU A 21 -0.01 5.33 0.08
N VAL A 22 -1.26 5.27 0.55
CA VAL A 22 -1.59 5.31 1.99
C VAL A 22 -0.99 4.10 2.73
N VAL A 23 -1.16 2.89 2.19
CA VAL A 23 -0.69 1.67 2.85
C VAL A 23 0.80 1.40 2.65
N MET A 24 1.43 2.07 1.67
CA MET A 24 2.83 1.81 1.30
C MET A 24 3.80 2.04 2.43
N LEU A 25 3.64 3.10 3.22
CA LEU A 25 4.54 3.37 4.36
C LEU A 25 4.40 2.32 5.47
N PRO A 26 3.19 2.03 6.02
CA PRO A 26 3.01 0.94 6.98
C PRO A 26 3.55 -0.40 6.50
N VAL A 27 3.27 -0.76 5.23
CA VAL A 27 3.72 -2.01 4.62
C VAL A 27 5.23 -2.02 4.46
N ALA A 28 5.87 -0.92 4.06
CA ALA A 28 7.31 -0.82 3.97
C ALA A 28 7.97 -0.97 5.35
N VAL A 29 7.43 -0.30 6.38
CA VAL A 29 7.89 -0.43 7.77
C VAL A 29 7.83 -1.88 8.22
N HIS A 30 6.68 -2.54 8.05
CA HIS A 30 6.52 -3.94 8.40
C HIS A 30 7.50 -4.82 7.62
N SER A 31 7.61 -4.62 6.30
CA SER A 31 8.45 -5.43 5.41
C SER A 31 9.95 -5.30 5.71
N TYR A 32 10.46 -4.11 6.06
CA TYR A 32 11.85 -3.96 6.49
C TYR A 32 12.11 -4.61 7.84
N ARG A 33 11.14 -4.58 8.76
CA ARG A 33 11.26 -5.20 10.08
C ARG A 33 11.17 -6.72 10.05
N SER A 34 10.32 -7.29 9.20
CA SER A 34 10.15 -8.74 9.08
C SER A 34 11.12 -9.39 8.08
N ARG A 35 11.40 -8.74 6.94
CA ARG A 35 12.16 -9.32 5.80
C ARG A 35 13.43 -8.57 5.42
N GLY A 36 13.72 -7.41 6.00
CA GLY A 36 14.87 -6.59 5.60
C GLY A 36 14.77 -5.92 4.23
N ARG A 37 13.66 -6.10 3.48
CA ARG A 37 13.37 -5.42 2.20
C ARG A 37 11.89 -5.12 2.03
N ALA A 38 11.55 -3.98 1.42
CA ALA A 38 10.19 -3.60 1.08
C ALA A 38 9.82 -3.82 -0.40
N GLY A 39 10.66 -4.52 -1.18
CA GLY A 39 10.39 -4.87 -2.58
C GLY A 39 10.49 -6.38 -2.85
N GLY A 40 10.51 -6.75 -4.12
CA GLY A 40 10.62 -8.14 -4.57
C GLY A 40 9.27 -8.85 -4.65
N TRP A 41 9.33 -10.16 -4.88
CA TRP A 41 8.15 -10.98 -5.18
C TRP A 41 7.06 -10.90 -4.10
N THR A 42 7.43 -11.00 -2.82
CA THR A 42 6.46 -10.91 -1.70
C THR A 42 5.69 -9.59 -1.68
N THR A 43 6.35 -8.46 -1.98
CA THR A 43 5.69 -7.16 -2.05
C THR A 43 4.77 -7.09 -3.28
N LEU A 44 5.21 -7.60 -4.44
CA LEU A 44 4.38 -7.66 -5.65
C LEU A 44 3.08 -8.42 -5.38
N VAL A 45 3.19 -9.64 -4.84
CA VAL A 45 2.03 -10.49 -4.53
C VAL A 45 1.09 -9.80 -3.54
N PHE A 46 1.62 -9.10 -2.53
CA PHE A 46 0.81 -8.30 -1.60
C PHE A 46 0.01 -7.20 -2.30
N TYR A 47 0.63 -6.41 -3.18
CA TYR A 47 -0.08 -5.35 -3.91
C TYR A 47 -1.06 -5.90 -4.95
N CYS A 48 -0.76 -7.04 -5.57
CA CYS A 48 -1.72 -7.76 -6.42
C CYS A 48 -2.93 -8.22 -5.60
N PHE A 49 -2.72 -8.76 -4.40
CA PHE A 49 -3.81 -9.15 -3.52
C PHE A 49 -4.65 -7.95 -3.05
N LEU A 50 -4.00 -6.84 -2.70
CA LEU A 50 -4.68 -5.60 -2.33
C LEU A 50 -5.52 -5.05 -3.48
N PHE A 51 -4.97 -5.01 -4.70
CA PHE A 51 -5.72 -4.61 -5.89
C PHE A 51 -6.91 -5.54 -6.13
N TYR A 52 -6.73 -6.84 -6.00
CA TYR A 52 -7.80 -7.83 -6.09
C TYR A 52 -8.92 -7.54 -5.09
N LEU A 53 -8.61 -7.34 -3.81
CA LEU A 53 -9.60 -7.04 -2.77
C LEU A 53 -10.39 -5.77 -3.10
N LEU A 54 -9.69 -4.73 -3.57
CA LEU A 54 -10.33 -3.50 -4.02
C LEU A 54 -11.26 -3.76 -5.22
N ALA A 55 -10.79 -4.48 -6.23
CA ALA A 55 -11.58 -4.79 -7.42
C ALA A 55 -12.82 -5.62 -7.07
N ALA A 56 -12.71 -6.61 -6.18
CA ALA A 56 -13.84 -7.39 -5.70
C ALA A 56 -14.84 -6.52 -4.93
N ALA A 57 -14.35 -5.64 -4.03
CA ALA A 57 -15.22 -4.70 -3.31
C ALA A 57 -15.94 -3.74 -4.27
N MET A 58 -15.24 -3.18 -5.26
CA MET A 58 -15.85 -2.32 -6.28
C MET A 58 -16.88 -3.10 -7.10
N GLN A 59 -16.61 -4.35 -7.46
CA GLN A 59 -17.56 -5.20 -8.20
C GLN A 59 -18.85 -5.43 -7.42
N THR A 60 -18.75 -5.61 -6.12
CA THR A 60 -19.89 -5.80 -5.21
C THR A 60 -20.75 -4.54 -5.08
N VAL A 61 -20.14 -3.35 -5.11
CA VAL A 61 -20.79 -2.06 -4.76
C VAL A 61 -21.19 -1.20 -5.97
N ILE A 62 -20.47 -1.29 -7.09
CA ILE A 62 -20.68 -0.40 -8.25
C ILE A 62 -21.63 -1.06 -9.27
N PRO A 63 -22.59 -0.32 -9.87
CA PRO A 63 -22.73 1.14 -9.83
C PRO A 63 -23.52 1.65 -8.63
N LEU A 64 -23.16 2.85 -8.15
CA LEU A 64 -23.91 3.57 -7.12
C LEU A 64 -24.92 4.49 -7.82
N PRO A 65 -26.24 4.34 -7.58
CA PRO A 65 -27.24 5.25 -8.17
C PRO A 65 -27.11 6.65 -7.54
N SER A 66 -27.18 7.68 -8.40
CA SER A 66 -27.07 9.08 -8.00
C SER A 66 -28.33 9.63 -7.32
N ASP A 67 -29.49 9.04 -7.61
CA ASP A 67 -30.77 9.29 -6.91
C ASP A 67 -31.23 8.00 -6.20
N PRO A 68 -30.89 7.83 -4.91
CA PRO A 68 -31.31 6.68 -4.12
C PRO A 68 -32.82 6.51 -4.02
N ALA A 69 -33.57 7.61 -3.91
CA ALA A 69 -35.01 7.57 -3.66
C ALA A 69 -35.78 7.16 -4.91
N GLY A 70 -35.45 7.76 -6.06
CA GLY A 70 -36.00 7.37 -7.35
C GLY A 70 -35.64 5.92 -7.70
N TYR A 71 -34.37 5.54 -7.52
CA TYR A 71 -33.92 4.16 -7.78
C TYR A 71 -34.71 3.14 -6.94
N CYS A 72 -34.87 3.38 -5.64
CA CYS A 72 -35.58 2.46 -4.76
C CYS A 72 -37.09 2.43 -5.01
N ALA A 73 -37.69 3.51 -5.52
CA ALA A 73 -39.11 3.54 -5.88
C ALA A 73 -39.41 2.72 -7.15
N GLU A 74 -38.49 2.72 -8.11
CA GLU A 74 -38.64 1.98 -9.38
C GLU A 74 -38.20 0.51 -9.25
N GLN A 75 -37.21 0.22 -8.41
CA GLN A 75 -36.59 -1.08 -8.31
C GLN A 75 -37.43 -2.08 -7.52
N THR A 76 -38.04 -3.04 -8.21
CA THR A 76 -38.84 -4.11 -7.58
C THR A 76 -38.19 -5.48 -7.63
N TYR A 77 -37.26 -5.76 -8.57
CA TYR A 77 -36.72 -7.12 -8.74
C TYR A 77 -35.87 -7.61 -7.55
N ALA A 78 -35.24 -6.70 -6.81
CA ALA A 78 -34.37 -7.02 -5.67
C ALA A 78 -35.14 -7.05 -4.33
N SER A 79 -36.46 -6.82 -4.34
CA SER A 79 -37.29 -6.71 -3.14
C SER A 79 -37.41 -8.02 -2.35
N THR A 80 -37.24 -9.17 -3.01
CA THR A 80 -37.29 -10.48 -2.38
C THR A 80 -36.01 -11.27 -2.71
N PRO A 81 -35.30 -11.81 -1.71
CA PRO A 81 -34.13 -12.63 -1.95
C PRO A 81 -34.44 -13.89 -2.78
N GLN A 82 -33.54 -14.26 -3.69
CA GLN A 82 -33.57 -15.58 -4.32
C GLN A 82 -32.87 -16.61 -3.43
N LEU A 83 -33.65 -17.51 -2.86
CA LEU A 83 -33.20 -18.57 -1.94
C LEU A 83 -33.21 -19.98 -2.54
N ARG A 84 -33.64 -20.17 -3.79
CA ARG A 84 -33.64 -21.48 -4.47
C ARG A 84 -32.25 -21.82 -5.00
N PRO A 85 -31.60 -22.88 -4.52
CA PRO A 85 -30.31 -23.30 -5.03
C PRO A 85 -30.44 -23.90 -6.44
N PHE A 86 -29.39 -23.72 -7.24
CA PHE A 86 -29.26 -24.13 -8.64
C PHE A 86 -30.27 -23.49 -9.60
N TYR A 87 -30.91 -22.39 -9.23
CA TYR A 87 -31.86 -21.67 -10.08
C TYR A 87 -31.19 -21.10 -11.34
N PHE A 88 -29.89 -20.77 -11.28
CA PHE A 88 -29.12 -20.31 -12.43
C PHE A 88 -29.14 -21.30 -13.61
N LEU A 89 -29.30 -22.60 -13.37
CA LEU A 89 -29.41 -23.62 -14.44
C LEU A 89 -30.70 -23.44 -15.24
N GLN A 90 -31.81 -23.22 -14.55
CA GLN A 90 -33.09 -22.93 -15.18
C GLN A 90 -33.02 -21.63 -15.99
N VAL A 91 -32.43 -20.57 -15.43
CA VAL A 91 -32.24 -19.30 -16.15
C VAL A 91 -31.37 -19.47 -17.39
N LEU A 92 -30.34 -20.31 -17.32
CA LEU A 92 -29.47 -20.60 -18.45
C LEU A 92 -30.23 -21.32 -19.56
N GLU A 93 -31.01 -22.34 -19.23
CA GLU A 93 -31.85 -23.12 -20.16
C GLU A 93 -32.94 -22.25 -20.81
N GLU A 94 -33.66 -21.47 -20.00
CA GLU A 94 -34.70 -20.55 -20.49
C GLU A 94 -34.13 -19.52 -21.47
N ARG A 95 -32.94 -18.97 -21.18
CA ARG A 95 -32.26 -18.01 -22.07
C ARG A 95 -31.58 -18.67 -23.27
N ALA A 96 -31.28 -19.96 -23.19
CA ALA A 96 -30.78 -20.73 -24.33
C ALA A 96 -31.89 -20.97 -25.36
N GLY A 97 -33.15 -21.07 -24.92
CA GLY A 97 -34.29 -21.34 -25.81
C GLY A 97 -34.14 -22.66 -26.57
N GLY A 98 -33.43 -23.64 -26.00
CA GLY A 98 -33.09 -24.92 -26.63
C GLY A 98 -31.87 -24.91 -27.56
N ASP A 99 -31.27 -23.75 -27.86
CA ASP A 99 -30.04 -23.64 -28.65
C ASP A 99 -28.79 -23.69 -27.76
N TRP A 100 -28.17 -24.86 -27.70
CA TRP A 100 -26.93 -25.11 -26.96
C TRP A 100 -25.66 -24.97 -27.80
N SER A 101 -25.76 -24.35 -28.99
CA SER A 101 -24.58 -24.07 -29.79
C SER A 101 -23.60 -23.15 -29.05
N LEU A 102 -22.29 -23.32 -29.31
CA LEU A 102 -21.24 -22.48 -28.71
C LEU A 102 -21.51 -20.98 -28.92
N ARG A 103 -22.02 -20.61 -30.11
CA ARG A 103 -22.35 -19.22 -30.45
C ARG A 103 -23.48 -18.68 -29.57
N ALA A 104 -24.55 -19.45 -29.39
CA ALA A 104 -25.67 -19.07 -28.54
C ALA A 104 -25.25 -18.96 -27.07
N MET A 105 -24.46 -19.91 -26.58
CA MET A 105 -23.94 -19.91 -25.21
C MET A 105 -23.04 -18.71 -24.92
N VAL A 106 -22.10 -18.39 -25.82
CA VAL A 106 -21.23 -17.21 -25.67
C VAL A 106 -22.03 -15.90 -25.73
N GLY A 107 -23.14 -15.88 -26.46
CA GLY A 107 -24.08 -14.75 -26.48
C GLY A 107 -24.98 -14.64 -25.24
N ASN A 108 -25.08 -15.69 -24.43
CA ASN A 108 -25.97 -15.73 -23.28
C ASN A 108 -25.38 -15.02 -22.06
N GLY A 109 -25.99 -13.90 -21.67
CA GLY A 109 -25.55 -13.13 -20.50
C GLY A 109 -25.64 -13.88 -19.16
N ALA A 110 -26.54 -14.87 -19.04
CA ALA A 110 -26.63 -15.68 -17.82
C ALA A 110 -25.37 -16.54 -17.63
N LEU A 111 -24.82 -17.12 -18.71
CA LEU A 111 -23.58 -17.89 -18.67
C LEU A 111 -22.43 -17.03 -18.13
N TRP A 112 -22.28 -15.81 -18.63
CA TRP A 112 -21.24 -14.89 -18.18
C TRP A 112 -21.44 -14.45 -16.73
N SER A 113 -22.67 -14.20 -16.29
CA SER A 113 -22.96 -13.88 -14.89
C SER A 113 -22.52 -15.02 -13.96
N THR A 114 -22.92 -16.26 -14.28
CA THR A 114 -22.53 -17.46 -13.52
C THR A 114 -21.01 -17.64 -13.51
N ALA A 115 -20.35 -17.56 -14.67
CA ALA A 115 -18.91 -17.74 -14.79
C ALA A 115 -18.14 -16.65 -14.02
N LEU A 116 -18.58 -15.39 -14.09
CA LEU A 116 -17.93 -14.28 -13.40
C LEU A 116 -18.08 -14.35 -11.89
N ASN A 117 -19.19 -14.87 -11.35
CA ASN A 117 -19.30 -15.16 -9.92
C ASN A 117 -18.24 -16.20 -9.48
N VAL A 118 -18.07 -17.30 -10.23
CA VAL A 118 -16.98 -18.25 -9.94
C VAL A 118 -15.60 -17.57 -10.02
N VAL A 119 -15.36 -16.74 -11.02
CA VAL A 119 -14.08 -16.03 -11.17
C VAL A 119 -13.84 -15.00 -10.06
N LEU A 120 -14.89 -14.39 -9.52
CA LEU A 120 -14.79 -13.30 -8.54
C LEU A 120 -13.98 -13.70 -7.31
N LEU A 121 -14.25 -14.86 -6.71
CA LEU A 121 -13.54 -15.32 -5.51
C LEU A 121 -12.45 -16.38 -5.78
N ALA A 122 -12.22 -16.76 -7.04
CA ALA A 122 -11.10 -17.65 -7.37
C ALA A 122 -9.73 -17.07 -6.94
N PRO A 123 -9.40 -15.78 -7.17
CA PRO A 123 -8.15 -15.22 -6.66
C PRO A 123 -8.05 -15.28 -5.13
N LEU A 124 -9.15 -15.11 -4.38
CA LEU A 124 -9.13 -15.25 -2.91
C LEU A 124 -8.67 -16.64 -2.50
N GLY A 125 -9.25 -17.69 -3.07
CA GLY A 125 -8.82 -19.07 -2.83
C GLY A 125 -7.34 -19.29 -3.13
N PHE A 126 -6.87 -18.71 -4.24
CA PHE A 126 -5.46 -18.76 -4.62
C PHE A 126 -4.57 -18.10 -3.55
N PHE A 127 -4.88 -16.86 -3.16
CA PHE A 127 -4.08 -16.10 -2.20
C PHE A 127 -4.12 -16.71 -0.80
N LEU A 128 -5.25 -17.26 -0.35
CA LEU A 128 -5.34 -17.94 0.95
C LEU A 128 -4.41 -19.17 1.01
N ARG A 129 -4.31 -19.93 -0.08
CA ARG A 129 -3.32 -21.03 -0.15
C ARG A 129 -1.89 -20.49 -0.23
N TYR A 130 -1.65 -19.53 -1.12
CA TYR A 130 -0.30 -19.12 -1.50
C TYR A 130 0.38 -18.20 -0.47
N LEU A 131 -0.35 -17.25 0.11
CA LEU A 131 0.17 -16.31 1.12
C LEU A 131 0.12 -16.87 2.53
N VAL A 132 -0.99 -17.56 2.88
CA VAL A 132 -1.29 -17.96 4.26
C VAL A 132 -1.02 -19.46 4.50
N GLY A 133 -0.93 -20.27 3.43
CA GLY A 133 -0.82 -21.73 3.59
C GLY A 133 -2.12 -22.37 4.09
N MET A 134 -3.26 -21.70 3.91
CA MET A 134 -4.55 -22.14 4.44
C MET A 134 -5.00 -23.47 3.82
N ARG A 135 -5.57 -24.37 4.63
CA ARG A 135 -6.15 -25.64 4.15
C ARG A 135 -7.44 -25.40 3.37
N LEU A 136 -7.79 -26.30 2.45
CA LEU A 136 -8.95 -26.16 1.56
C LEU A 136 -10.24 -25.81 2.30
N LEU A 137 -10.61 -26.58 3.33
CA LEU A 137 -11.88 -26.35 4.04
C LEU A 137 -11.94 -24.96 4.68
N SER A 138 -10.85 -24.50 5.28
CA SER A 138 -10.76 -23.15 5.85
C SER A 138 -10.83 -22.08 4.76
N ALA A 139 -10.18 -22.29 3.61
CA ALA A 139 -10.24 -21.36 2.49
C ALA A 139 -11.64 -21.28 1.87
N VAL A 140 -12.34 -22.41 1.76
CA VAL A 140 -13.73 -22.48 1.32
C VAL A 140 -14.65 -21.79 2.33
N ALA A 141 -14.45 -21.99 3.63
CA ALA A 141 -15.22 -21.29 4.66
C ALA A 141 -15.02 -19.77 4.61
N VAL A 142 -13.78 -19.29 4.41
CA VAL A 142 -13.50 -17.87 4.20
C VAL A 142 -14.14 -17.37 2.90
N GLY A 143 -14.09 -18.15 1.82
CA GLY A 143 -14.78 -17.83 0.56
C GLY A 143 -16.29 -17.71 0.72
N ALA A 144 -16.92 -18.65 1.41
CA ALA A 144 -18.35 -18.63 1.72
C ALA A 144 -18.74 -17.44 2.60
N ALA A 145 -17.96 -17.17 3.65
CA ALA A 145 -18.17 -16.00 4.50
C ALA A 145 -18.00 -14.68 3.73
N THR A 146 -17.00 -14.60 2.84
CA THR A 146 -16.79 -13.43 1.98
C THR A 146 -17.93 -13.25 1.00
N SER A 147 -18.43 -14.33 0.40
CA SER A 147 -19.58 -14.24 -0.49
C SER A 147 -20.85 -13.85 0.25
N LEU A 148 -21.09 -14.42 1.43
CA LEU A 148 -22.21 -14.01 2.27
C LEU A 148 -22.11 -12.52 2.63
N LEU A 149 -20.91 -12.03 2.95
CA LEU A 149 -20.68 -10.60 3.19
C LEU A 149 -21.08 -9.75 1.98
N PHE A 150 -20.78 -10.19 0.75
CA PHE A 150 -21.18 -9.48 -0.47
C PHE A 150 -22.70 -9.45 -0.63
N GLU A 151 -23.35 -10.60 -0.51
CA GLU A 151 -24.81 -10.71 -0.62
C GLU A 151 -25.52 -9.88 0.45
N LEU A 152 -25.05 -9.91 1.71
CA LEU A 152 -25.60 -9.10 2.80
C LEU A 152 -25.38 -7.60 2.56
N THR A 153 -24.21 -7.22 2.04
CA THR A 153 -23.92 -5.83 1.67
C THR A 153 -24.92 -5.34 0.61
N GLN A 154 -25.28 -6.18 -0.36
CA GLN A 154 -26.24 -5.83 -1.41
C GLN A 154 -27.70 -5.81 -0.89
N LEU A 155 -28.08 -6.83 -0.13
CA LEU A 155 -29.42 -6.97 0.46
C LEU A 155 -29.76 -5.81 1.38
N THR A 156 -28.79 -5.36 2.18
CA THR A 156 -28.98 -4.25 3.13
C THR A 156 -28.82 -2.88 2.49
N GLY A 157 -28.61 -2.78 1.18
CA GLY A 157 -28.42 -1.49 0.52
C GLY A 157 -27.14 -0.79 0.96
N LEU A 158 -26.02 -1.51 0.95
CA LEU A 158 -24.72 -1.04 1.43
C LEU A 158 -24.76 -0.65 2.92
N TRP A 159 -25.29 -1.53 3.77
CA TRP A 159 -25.46 -1.32 5.22
C TRP A 159 -26.34 -0.11 5.55
N PHE A 160 -27.53 -0.06 4.93
CA PHE A 160 -28.55 0.98 5.12
C PHE A 160 -28.15 2.38 4.66
N VAL A 161 -27.10 2.49 3.83
CA VAL A 161 -26.82 3.72 3.08
C VAL A 161 -27.93 3.99 2.06
N TYR A 162 -28.49 2.92 1.47
CA TYR A 162 -29.67 2.96 0.62
C TYR A 162 -30.88 2.37 1.38
N PRO A 163 -32.09 2.92 1.18
CA PRO A 163 -33.29 2.46 1.90
C PRO A 163 -33.86 1.14 1.37
N CYS A 164 -33.29 0.58 0.30
CA CYS A 164 -33.70 -0.66 -0.33
C CYS A 164 -32.50 -1.56 -0.66
N ALA A 165 -32.75 -2.84 -0.94
CA ALA A 165 -31.77 -3.72 -1.52
C ALA A 165 -31.31 -3.15 -2.87
N TYR A 166 -30.01 -2.89 -2.98
CA TYR A 166 -29.44 -2.27 -4.18
C TYR A 166 -29.20 -3.30 -5.30
N ARG A 167 -29.02 -4.58 -4.95
CA ARG A 167 -28.96 -5.73 -5.88
C ARG A 167 -29.68 -6.93 -5.26
N LEU A 168 -30.09 -7.87 -6.12
CA LEU A 168 -30.76 -9.10 -5.71
C LEU A 168 -29.81 -9.98 -4.91
N PHE A 169 -30.16 -10.30 -3.67
CA PHE A 169 -29.52 -11.38 -2.91
C PHE A 169 -29.79 -12.72 -3.58
N SER A 170 -28.76 -13.51 -3.82
CA SER A 170 -28.84 -14.79 -4.51
C SER A 170 -28.04 -15.89 -3.81
N VAL A 171 -28.72 -16.97 -3.40
CA VAL A 171 -28.05 -18.18 -2.88
C VAL A 171 -27.14 -18.82 -3.92
N ASP A 172 -27.49 -18.72 -5.21
CA ASP A 172 -26.64 -19.21 -6.30
C ASP A 172 -25.33 -18.44 -6.39
N ASP A 173 -25.37 -17.12 -6.23
CA ASP A 173 -24.17 -16.29 -6.28
C ASP A 173 -23.24 -16.62 -5.11
N LEU A 174 -23.82 -16.85 -3.92
CA LEU A 174 -23.10 -17.37 -2.77
C LEU A 174 -22.39 -18.70 -3.06
N MET A 175 -23.11 -19.65 -3.65
CA MET A 175 -22.58 -20.96 -3.99
C MET A 175 -21.48 -20.88 -5.06
N LEU A 176 -21.71 -20.13 -6.13
CA LEU A 176 -20.78 -19.98 -7.25
C LEU A 176 -19.48 -19.28 -6.83
N ASN A 177 -19.57 -18.19 -6.07
CA ASN A 177 -18.42 -17.52 -5.48
C ASN A 177 -17.64 -18.49 -4.56
N THR A 178 -18.34 -19.27 -3.73
CA THR A 178 -17.71 -20.28 -2.85
C THR A 178 -16.97 -21.35 -3.65
N VAL A 179 -17.57 -21.85 -4.72
CA VAL A 179 -16.93 -22.78 -5.68
C VAL A 179 -15.71 -22.12 -6.32
N GLY A 180 -15.81 -20.85 -6.68
CA GLY A 180 -14.70 -20.02 -7.14
C GLY A 180 -13.49 -20.10 -6.20
N ALA A 181 -13.71 -19.81 -4.92
CA ALA A 181 -12.67 -19.90 -3.89
C ALA A 181 -12.06 -21.32 -3.80
N ALA A 182 -12.87 -22.37 -3.89
CA ALA A 182 -12.37 -23.76 -3.91
C ALA A 182 -11.49 -24.01 -5.14
N LEU A 183 -11.94 -23.64 -6.33
CA LEU A 183 -11.21 -23.83 -7.59
C LEU A 183 -9.89 -23.04 -7.61
N GLY A 184 -9.92 -21.78 -7.16
CA GLY A 184 -8.72 -20.96 -7.02
C GLY A 184 -7.70 -21.57 -6.07
N TRP A 185 -8.15 -22.14 -4.95
CA TRP A 185 -7.30 -22.88 -4.03
C TRP A 185 -6.69 -24.12 -4.68
N LEU A 186 -7.47 -24.88 -5.46
CA LEU A 186 -6.99 -26.07 -6.19
C LEU A 186 -5.91 -25.69 -7.21
N VAL A 187 -6.16 -24.65 -8.02
CA VAL A 187 -5.22 -24.11 -9.03
C VAL A 187 -3.95 -23.58 -8.38
N ALA A 188 -4.02 -22.98 -7.19
CA ALA A 188 -2.84 -22.51 -6.48
C ALA A 188 -1.84 -23.62 -6.15
N GLY A 189 -2.26 -24.88 -6.03
CA GLY A 189 -1.36 -26.00 -5.73
C GLY A 189 -0.25 -26.20 -6.76
N PRO A 190 -0.59 -26.56 -8.02
CA PRO A 190 0.41 -26.70 -9.06
C PRO A 190 1.10 -25.37 -9.37
N LEU A 191 0.37 -24.25 -9.39
CA LEU A 191 0.93 -22.95 -9.74
C LEU A 191 1.95 -22.46 -8.70
N ALA A 192 1.73 -22.69 -7.41
CA ALA A 192 2.67 -22.31 -6.36
C ALA A 192 4.04 -23.01 -6.48
N ARG A 193 4.14 -24.13 -7.20
CA ARG A 193 5.43 -24.79 -7.50
C ARG A 193 6.25 -24.04 -8.56
N LEU A 194 5.58 -23.25 -9.41
CA LEU A 194 6.21 -22.43 -10.45
C LEU A 194 6.55 -21.03 -9.94
N LEU A 195 5.86 -20.57 -8.88
CA LEU A 195 6.06 -19.25 -8.30
C LEU A 195 7.19 -19.25 -7.26
N PRO A 196 7.92 -18.12 -7.08
CA PRO A 196 8.94 -18.01 -6.04
C PRO A 196 8.38 -18.29 -4.63
N SER A 197 9.15 -18.94 -3.77
CA SER A 197 8.75 -19.14 -2.38
C SER A 197 8.73 -17.83 -1.60
N LEU A 198 7.77 -17.72 -0.67
CA LEU A 198 7.64 -16.58 0.23
C LEU A 198 8.37 -16.91 1.54
N GLU A 199 9.68 -16.68 1.58
CA GLU A 199 10.54 -16.99 2.74
C GLU A 199 11.08 -15.70 3.38
N PRO A 200 10.36 -15.11 4.35
CA PRO A 200 10.78 -13.90 5.07
C PRO A 200 12.20 -13.97 5.63
N GLU A 201 12.60 -15.13 6.15
CA GLU A 201 13.88 -15.33 6.82
C GLU A 201 15.05 -15.35 5.84
N ARG A 202 14.86 -15.96 4.66
CA ARG A 202 15.87 -15.95 3.58
C ARG A 202 16.14 -14.53 3.12
N ASP A 203 15.09 -13.73 2.99
CA ASP A 203 15.20 -12.32 2.63
C ASP A 203 15.89 -11.50 3.71
N ARG A 204 15.49 -11.72 4.96
CA ARG A 204 16.08 -11.02 6.10
C ARG A 204 17.59 -11.27 6.17
N ARG A 205 18.04 -12.52 6.02
CA ARG A 205 19.47 -12.87 6.00
C ARG A 205 20.23 -12.17 4.88
N ARG A 206 19.61 -12.02 3.70
CA ARG A 206 20.27 -11.41 2.53
C ARG A 206 20.27 -9.88 2.55
N TYR A 207 19.22 -9.26 3.10
CA TYR A 207 18.95 -7.83 2.93
C TYR A 207 18.97 -7.02 4.24
N ALA A 208 18.93 -7.62 5.43
CA ALA A 208 18.84 -6.87 6.69
C ALA A 208 19.97 -5.86 6.89
N THR A 209 21.22 -6.23 6.55
CA THR A 209 22.41 -5.37 6.62
C THR A 209 22.51 -4.38 5.46
N ARG A 210 21.77 -4.58 4.37
CA ARG A 210 21.89 -3.77 3.15
C ARG A 210 21.10 -2.48 3.27
N VAL A 211 21.72 -1.39 2.83
CA VAL A 211 21.08 -0.06 2.75
C VAL A 211 20.72 0.23 1.30
N THR A 212 19.61 -0.36 0.85
CA THR A 212 19.08 -0.19 -0.51
C THR A 212 18.51 1.22 -0.74
N THR A 213 18.51 1.69 -1.98
CA THR A 213 17.90 2.97 -2.37
C THR A 213 16.44 3.08 -1.96
N SER A 214 15.65 2.02 -2.14
CA SER A 214 14.24 2.00 -1.69
C SER A 214 14.10 2.20 -0.18
N ARG A 215 15.00 1.63 0.64
CA ARG A 215 15.02 1.81 2.11
C ARG A 215 15.30 3.25 2.51
N ARG A 216 16.22 3.91 1.78
CA ARG A 216 16.53 5.34 1.95
C ARG A 216 15.34 6.21 1.54
N LEU A 217 14.71 5.90 0.40
CA LEU A 217 13.54 6.60 -0.10
C LEU A 217 12.35 6.48 0.87
N PHE A 218 12.04 5.27 1.34
CA PHE A 218 10.96 5.06 2.31
C PHE A 218 11.23 5.73 3.65
N ALA A 219 12.48 5.78 4.09
CA ALA A 219 12.85 6.53 5.29
C ALA A 219 12.61 8.03 5.11
N LEU A 220 13.01 8.60 3.96
CA LEU A 220 12.77 10.00 3.63
C LEU A 220 11.27 10.30 3.51
N LEU A 221 10.51 9.46 2.80
CA LEU A 221 9.05 9.62 2.69
C LEU A 221 8.37 9.55 4.05
N ALA A 222 8.77 8.60 4.92
CA ALA A 222 8.25 8.52 6.28
C ALA A 222 8.60 9.75 7.12
N ASP A 223 9.81 10.31 6.96
CA ASP A 223 10.20 11.55 7.62
C ASP A 223 9.38 12.74 7.14
N LEU A 224 9.17 12.88 5.82
CA LEU A 224 8.39 13.98 5.23
C LEU A 224 6.92 13.90 5.65
N VAL A 225 6.29 12.73 5.53
CA VAL A 225 4.89 12.52 5.94
C VAL A 225 4.72 12.73 7.44
N GLY A 226 5.63 12.16 8.25
CA GLY A 226 5.61 12.33 9.70
C GLY A 226 5.80 13.79 10.11
N PHE A 227 6.71 14.51 9.47
CA PHE A 227 6.95 15.92 9.73
C PHE A 227 5.73 16.78 9.39
N VAL A 228 5.14 16.61 8.20
CA VAL A 228 3.92 17.32 7.79
C VAL A 228 2.76 17.03 8.74
N ALA A 229 2.59 15.77 9.15
CA ALA A 229 1.56 15.39 10.12
C ALA A 229 1.77 16.08 11.48
N VAL A 230 3.00 16.12 12.00
CA VAL A 230 3.30 16.80 13.27
C VAL A 230 3.07 18.30 13.16
N VAL A 231 3.52 18.95 12.07
CA VAL A 231 3.23 20.37 11.83
C VAL A 231 1.72 20.62 11.81
N GLY A 232 0.97 19.84 11.03
CA GLY A 232 -0.48 19.96 10.93
C GLY A 232 -1.19 19.77 12.28
N ILE A 233 -0.77 18.78 13.08
CA ILE A 233 -1.32 18.55 14.42
C ILE A 233 -0.99 19.73 15.34
N VAL A 234 0.25 20.20 15.39
CA VAL A 234 0.65 21.32 16.27
C VAL A 234 -0.12 22.59 15.91
N LEU A 235 -0.17 22.95 14.62
CA LEU A 235 -0.91 24.13 14.17
C LEU A 235 -2.42 23.98 14.42
N GLY A 236 -2.97 22.78 14.15
CA GLY A 236 -4.38 22.48 14.40
C GLY A 236 -4.75 22.58 15.88
N LEU A 237 -3.89 22.10 16.79
CA LEU A 237 -4.10 22.23 18.23
C LEU A 237 -4.03 23.68 18.69
N ILE A 238 -3.10 24.49 18.17
CA ILE A 238 -3.03 25.93 18.49
C ILE A 238 -4.35 26.61 18.13
N VAL A 239 -4.88 26.36 16.92
CA VAL A 239 -6.17 26.91 16.48
C VAL A 239 -7.32 26.39 17.34
N LEU A 240 -7.34 25.08 17.63
CA LEU A 240 -8.38 24.45 18.44
C LEU A 240 -8.48 25.04 19.85
N PHE A 241 -7.35 25.42 20.46
CA PHE A 241 -7.30 26.04 21.78
C PHE A 241 -7.35 27.58 21.76
N GLY A 242 -7.81 28.18 20.65
CA GLY A 242 -8.04 29.63 20.53
C GLY A 242 -6.78 30.47 20.35
N GLY A 243 -5.64 29.85 20.07
CA GLY A 243 -4.40 30.54 19.73
C GLY A 243 -4.43 31.07 18.30
N THR A 244 -3.78 32.21 18.07
CA THR A 244 -3.57 32.73 16.72
C THR A 244 -2.29 32.14 16.14
N VAL A 245 -2.34 31.78 14.86
CA VAL A 245 -1.20 31.16 14.19
C VAL A 245 -0.27 32.22 13.59
N VAL A 246 0.14 33.19 14.42
CA VAL A 246 1.10 34.23 14.04
C VAL A 246 2.50 33.62 14.11
N GLY A 247 3.30 33.77 13.04
CA GLY A 247 4.66 33.23 12.99
C GLY A 247 4.74 31.72 12.70
N GLN A 248 3.81 31.18 11.88
CA GLN A 248 3.80 29.76 11.48
C GLN A 248 5.16 29.27 10.98
N GLY A 249 5.89 30.12 10.23
CA GLY A 249 7.23 29.81 9.73
C GLY A 249 8.23 29.51 10.85
N THR A 250 8.20 30.28 11.94
CA THR A 250 9.06 30.05 13.11
C THR A 250 8.76 28.71 13.77
N ILE A 251 7.48 28.34 13.91
CA ILE A 251 7.07 27.04 14.45
C ILE A 251 7.59 25.90 13.57
N VAL A 252 7.42 26.01 12.24
CA VAL A 252 7.91 25.02 11.27
C VAL A 252 9.43 24.87 11.36
N VAL A 253 10.18 25.98 11.47
CA VAL A 253 11.65 25.97 11.62
C VAL A 253 12.07 25.27 12.91
N ILE A 254 11.43 25.58 14.04
CA ILE A 254 11.72 24.94 15.34
C ILE A 254 11.44 23.44 15.26
N LEU A 255 10.27 23.05 14.76
CA LEU A 255 9.90 21.64 14.62
C LEU A 255 10.88 20.90 13.70
N ALA A 256 11.34 21.54 12.62
CA ALA A 256 12.32 20.94 11.74
C ALA A 256 13.70 20.81 12.38
N ALA A 257 14.15 21.82 13.14
CA ALA A 257 15.38 21.73 13.91
C ALA A 257 15.31 20.59 14.94
N VAL A 258 14.17 20.41 15.60
CA VAL A 258 13.97 19.26 16.48
C VAL A 258 14.02 17.94 15.70
N TRP A 259 13.22 17.80 14.64
CA TRP A 259 13.05 16.55 13.89
C TRP A 259 14.27 16.11 13.11
N PHE A 260 14.91 17.04 12.39
CA PHE A 260 15.99 16.76 11.44
C PHE A 260 17.39 17.07 11.99
N LEU A 261 17.53 17.77 13.12
CA LEU A 261 18.83 18.04 13.73
C LEU A 261 18.97 17.44 15.12
N LEU A 262 18.10 17.81 16.07
CA LEU A 262 18.23 17.40 17.47
C LEU A 262 18.00 15.89 17.65
N VAL A 263 16.89 15.35 17.14
CA VAL A 263 16.55 13.92 17.23
C VAL A 263 17.64 13.02 16.65
N PRO A 264 18.14 13.23 15.41
CA PRO A 264 19.23 12.42 14.88
C PRO A 264 20.59 12.70 15.56
N ALA A 265 20.84 13.88 16.12
CA ALA A 265 22.06 14.12 16.90
C ALA A 265 22.09 13.28 18.20
N LEU A 266 20.94 13.13 18.86
CA LEU A 266 20.81 12.37 20.11
C LEU A 266 20.72 10.86 19.87
N THR A 267 19.95 10.43 18.86
CA THR A 267 19.60 9.01 18.65
C THR A 267 20.36 8.37 17.48
N GLY A 268 21.07 9.16 16.68
CA GLY A 268 21.67 8.74 15.42
C GLY A 268 20.68 8.54 14.28
N SER A 269 19.36 8.72 14.47
CA SER A 269 18.35 8.43 13.45
C SER A 269 17.21 9.44 13.50
N THR A 270 16.69 9.85 12.34
CA THR A 270 15.38 10.51 12.28
C THR A 270 14.27 9.46 12.51
N PRO A 271 13.04 9.87 12.88
CA PRO A 271 11.93 8.93 13.08
C PRO A 271 11.68 8.01 11.87
N GLY A 272 11.70 8.54 10.65
CA GLY A 272 11.53 7.78 9.41
C GLY A 272 12.69 6.80 9.16
N LYS A 273 13.93 7.22 9.39
CA LYS A 273 15.08 6.29 9.35
C LYS A 273 14.93 5.16 10.37
N ARG A 274 14.57 5.48 11.61
CA ARG A 274 14.36 4.48 12.66
C ARG A 274 13.22 3.51 12.31
N ALA A 275 12.16 3.99 11.66
CA ALA A 275 11.05 3.17 11.16
C ALA A 275 11.54 2.15 10.12
N MET A 276 12.48 2.53 9.25
CA MET A 276 13.12 1.66 8.26
C MET A 276 14.40 0.99 8.76
N LEU A 277 14.64 0.97 10.08
CA LEU A 277 15.83 0.38 10.70
C LEU A 277 17.16 0.94 10.12
N LEU A 278 17.24 2.25 9.92
CA LEU A 278 18.44 2.96 9.49
C LEU A 278 18.93 3.89 10.59
N ARG A 279 20.25 4.07 10.66
CA ARG A 279 20.91 5.11 11.45
C ARG A 279 21.97 5.83 10.61
N LEU A 280 22.31 7.04 11.04
CA LEU A 280 23.38 7.85 10.49
C LEU A 280 24.68 7.59 11.27
N ALA A 281 25.76 7.34 10.54
CA ALA A 281 27.11 7.27 11.09
C ALA A 281 28.04 8.15 10.25
N ARG A 282 29.21 8.50 10.79
CA ARG A 282 30.31 9.03 9.99
C ARG A 282 31.00 7.92 9.22
N THR A 283 31.73 8.29 8.17
CA THR A 283 32.56 7.34 7.39
C THR A 283 33.67 6.68 8.22
N ASP A 284 34.08 7.30 9.34
CA ASP A 284 35.04 6.77 10.31
C ASP A 284 34.40 5.85 11.38
N GLY A 285 33.11 5.55 11.26
CA GLY A 285 32.35 4.71 12.20
C GLY A 285 31.88 5.42 13.46
N ARG A 286 32.27 6.69 13.69
CA ARG A 286 31.81 7.47 14.85
C ARG A 286 30.39 8.01 14.63
N ARG A 287 29.80 8.55 15.70
CA ARG A 287 28.51 9.26 15.61
C ARG A 287 28.68 10.53 14.76
N ALA A 288 27.67 10.83 13.94
CA ALA A 288 27.67 12.06 13.15
C ALA A 288 27.49 13.28 14.07
N GLY A 289 28.41 14.25 13.97
CA GLY A 289 28.31 15.51 14.70
C GLY A 289 27.22 16.43 14.15
N PRO A 290 26.78 17.46 14.90
CA PRO A 290 25.72 18.37 14.49
C PRO A 290 25.98 19.04 13.13
N LEU A 291 27.19 19.52 12.88
CA LEU A 291 27.56 20.15 11.61
C LEU A 291 27.40 19.19 10.41
N SER A 292 27.84 17.93 10.55
CA SER A 292 27.65 16.92 9.51
C SER A 292 26.17 16.65 9.24
N ILE A 293 25.32 16.65 10.28
CA ILE A 293 23.87 16.47 10.14
C ILE A 293 23.24 17.66 9.41
N VAL A 294 23.61 18.90 9.78
CA VAL A 294 23.14 20.13 9.13
C VAL A 294 23.50 20.13 7.65
N VAL A 295 24.78 19.92 7.31
CA VAL A 295 25.24 19.89 5.90
C VAL A 295 24.50 18.81 5.12
N ARG A 296 24.39 17.61 5.69
CA ARG A 296 23.71 16.48 5.04
C ARG A 296 22.24 16.80 4.76
N ASN A 297 21.50 17.22 5.77
CA ASN A 297 20.06 17.43 5.66
C ASN A 297 19.72 18.72 4.93
N GLY A 298 20.58 19.74 5.00
CA GLY A 298 20.47 20.97 4.21
C GLY A 298 20.53 20.66 2.71
N VAL A 299 21.48 19.84 2.26
CA VAL A 299 21.53 19.40 0.85
C VAL A 299 20.36 18.48 0.53
N LEU A 300 20.09 17.45 1.33
CA LEU A 300 19.06 16.44 1.04
C LEU A 300 17.64 17.03 1.01
N LEU A 301 17.33 17.99 1.88
CA LEU A 301 16.02 18.63 1.98
C LEU A 301 15.96 19.97 1.23
N SER A 302 17.03 20.37 0.54
CA SER A 302 17.06 21.64 -0.21
C SER A 302 15.86 21.84 -1.15
N PRO A 303 15.29 20.83 -1.85
CA PRO A 303 14.13 21.08 -2.70
C PRO A 303 12.92 21.57 -1.89
N MET A 304 12.75 21.03 -0.69
CA MET A 304 11.61 21.35 0.18
C MET A 304 11.72 22.76 0.78
N TRP A 305 12.89 23.12 1.30
CA TRP A 305 13.09 24.45 1.90
C TRP A 305 13.13 25.56 0.86
N LEU A 306 13.67 25.30 -0.34
CA LEU A 306 13.63 26.26 -1.45
C LEU A 306 12.22 26.41 -2.02
N ALA A 307 11.43 25.33 -2.08
CA ALA A 307 10.02 25.43 -2.43
C ALA A 307 9.24 26.23 -1.38
N TRP A 308 9.49 26.01 -0.08
CA TRP A 308 8.89 26.81 0.98
C TRP A 308 9.28 28.29 0.88
N LEU A 309 10.57 28.58 0.62
CA LEU A 309 11.05 29.94 0.39
C LEU A 309 10.34 30.59 -0.80
N ALA A 310 10.20 29.87 -1.92
CA ALA A 310 9.49 30.34 -3.10
C ALA A 310 8.01 30.67 -2.80
N LEU A 311 7.35 29.84 -1.98
CA LEU A 311 5.96 30.07 -1.55
C LEU A 311 5.82 31.21 -0.55
N SER A 312 6.90 31.60 0.13
CA SER A 312 6.93 32.74 1.06
C SER A 312 7.21 34.10 0.40
N VAL A 313 7.49 34.12 -0.91
CA VAL A 313 7.67 35.37 -1.67
C VAL A 313 6.30 35.94 -2.01
N ASP A 314 5.91 37.04 -1.35
CA ASP A 314 4.61 37.69 -1.55
C ASP A 314 4.42 38.22 -2.98
N ARG A 315 5.48 38.78 -3.58
CA ARG A 315 5.47 39.30 -4.95
C ARG A 315 6.80 38.99 -5.64
N TRP A 316 6.69 38.35 -6.80
CA TRP A 316 7.82 38.12 -7.70
C TRP A 316 8.04 39.34 -8.58
N ASP A 317 9.25 39.89 -8.53
CA ASP A 317 9.70 40.99 -9.37
C ASP A 317 11.18 40.84 -9.70
N PHE A 318 11.48 40.20 -10.85
CA PHE A 318 12.85 39.90 -11.24
C PHE A 318 13.63 41.12 -11.73
N PHE A 319 12.93 42.21 -12.08
CA PHE A 319 13.57 43.43 -12.58
C PHE A 319 14.01 44.32 -11.42
N ASP A 320 13.11 44.53 -10.46
CA ASP A 320 13.41 45.35 -9.28
C ASP A 320 14.21 44.58 -8.21
N ALA A 321 14.05 43.26 -8.15
CA ALA A 321 14.72 42.38 -7.20
C ALA A 321 15.38 41.16 -7.90
N PRO A 322 16.47 41.36 -8.68
CA PRO A 322 17.10 40.29 -9.46
C PRO A 322 17.64 39.12 -8.62
N HIS A 323 17.91 39.35 -7.32
CA HIS A 323 18.30 38.28 -6.39
C HIS A 323 17.21 37.21 -6.22
N GLN A 324 15.94 37.51 -6.52
CA GLN A 324 14.86 36.53 -6.49
C GLN A 324 15.07 35.39 -7.50
N LEU A 325 15.83 35.62 -8.59
CA LEU A 325 16.21 34.57 -9.57
C LEU A 325 17.04 33.44 -8.93
N LEU A 326 17.69 33.68 -7.79
CA LEU A 326 18.44 32.66 -7.06
C LEU A 326 17.53 31.55 -6.52
N ILE A 327 16.25 31.83 -6.25
CA ILE A 327 15.30 30.85 -5.73
C ILE A 327 14.96 29.79 -6.81
N PRO A 328 14.41 30.13 -7.99
CA PRO A 328 14.11 29.13 -9.02
C PRO A 328 15.38 28.46 -9.55
N ALA A 329 16.50 29.19 -9.71
CA ALA A 329 17.78 28.59 -10.09
C ALA A 329 18.27 27.58 -9.03
N GLY A 330 18.13 27.92 -7.75
CA GLY A 330 18.41 27.04 -6.63
C GLY A 330 17.52 25.80 -6.62
N ILE A 331 16.22 25.94 -6.90
CA ILE A 331 15.29 24.80 -7.01
C ILE A 331 15.73 23.85 -8.12
N LEU A 332 16.05 24.37 -9.31
CA LEU A 332 16.51 23.54 -10.44
C LEU A 332 17.80 22.80 -10.08
N LEU A 333 18.79 23.49 -9.50
CA LEU A 333 20.05 22.88 -9.04
C LEU A 333 19.78 21.80 -7.98
N SER A 334 18.91 22.10 -7.02
CA SER A 334 18.56 21.21 -5.94
C SER A 334 17.83 19.95 -6.45
N LEU A 335 16.88 20.10 -7.36
CA LEU A 335 16.20 18.99 -8.03
C LEU A 335 17.17 18.14 -8.86
N PHE A 336 18.14 18.76 -9.52
CA PHE A 336 19.20 18.02 -10.20
C PHE A 336 20.06 17.22 -9.22
N VAL A 337 20.59 17.85 -8.17
CA VAL A 337 21.49 17.21 -7.19
C VAL A 337 20.77 16.10 -6.40
N VAL A 338 19.56 16.36 -5.91
CA VAL A 338 18.80 15.44 -5.04
C VAL A 338 17.96 14.47 -5.85
N GLY A 339 17.29 14.93 -6.92
CA GLY A 339 16.36 14.14 -7.71
C GLY A 339 17.01 13.31 -8.82
N ILE A 340 18.16 13.75 -9.37
CA ILE A 340 18.82 13.07 -10.51
C ILE A 340 20.17 12.48 -10.10
N TRP A 341 21.10 13.31 -9.64
CA TRP A 341 22.47 12.87 -9.32
C TRP A 341 22.48 11.89 -8.15
N THR A 342 21.78 12.18 -7.05
CA THR A 342 21.78 11.29 -5.88
C THR A 342 21.31 9.87 -6.23
N PRO A 343 20.15 9.64 -6.89
CA PRO A 343 19.76 8.31 -7.33
C PRO A 343 20.75 7.67 -8.29
N LEU A 344 21.28 8.42 -9.26
CA LEU A 344 22.24 7.90 -10.25
C LEU A 344 23.53 7.41 -9.57
N ALA A 345 24.11 8.20 -8.66
CA ALA A 345 25.31 7.85 -7.91
C ALA A 345 25.11 6.57 -7.08
N VAL A 346 23.97 6.47 -6.39
CA VAL A 346 23.68 5.35 -5.48
C VAL A 346 23.28 4.08 -6.25
N LEU A 347 22.51 4.18 -7.33
CA LEU A 347 21.99 3.03 -8.08
C LEU A 347 22.97 2.50 -9.13
N VAL A 348 23.66 3.40 -9.85
CA VAL A 348 24.53 3.03 -10.98
C VAL A 348 25.99 3.03 -10.57
N GLY A 349 26.42 4.04 -9.81
CA GLY A 349 27.82 4.20 -9.42
C GLY A 349 28.27 3.38 -8.21
N GLY A 350 27.33 2.86 -7.40
CA GLY A 350 27.66 2.28 -6.08
C GLY A 350 28.26 3.29 -5.11
N ASP A 351 28.14 4.57 -5.44
CA ASP A 351 28.85 5.68 -4.85
C ASP A 351 27.97 6.41 -3.82
N PRO A 352 28.57 7.01 -2.76
CA PRO A 352 27.83 7.85 -1.84
C PRO A 352 27.28 9.07 -2.57
N GLY A 353 26.03 9.44 -2.27
CA GLY A 353 25.39 10.61 -2.88
C GLY A 353 26.09 11.93 -2.50
N PRO A 354 25.88 13.03 -3.24
CA PRO A 354 26.51 14.33 -2.98
C PRO A 354 26.39 14.79 -1.52
N HIS A 355 25.20 14.66 -0.92
CA HIS A 355 24.93 15.02 0.47
C HIS A 355 25.70 14.15 1.49
N GLU A 356 26.01 12.89 1.15
CA GLU A 356 26.80 11.97 1.98
C GLU A 356 28.29 12.27 1.88
N ARG A 357 28.79 12.56 0.67
CA ARG A 357 30.18 12.98 0.42
C ARG A 357 30.52 14.26 1.16
N LEU A 358 29.71 15.30 1.00
CA LEU A 358 29.91 16.61 1.61
C LEU A 358 29.91 16.55 3.14
N SER A 359 29.02 15.74 3.71
CA SER A 359 28.89 15.63 5.17
C SER A 359 29.83 14.59 5.81
N ARG A 360 30.50 13.76 5.01
CA ARG A 360 31.25 12.56 5.44
C ARG A 360 30.40 11.64 6.31
N THR A 361 29.15 11.44 5.91
CA THR A 361 28.19 10.57 6.62
C THR A 361 27.65 9.48 5.72
N VAL A 362 27.24 8.38 6.33
CA VAL A 362 26.65 7.23 5.64
C VAL A 362 25.45 6.71 6.44
N ASN A 363 24.44 6.23 5.73
CA ASN A 363 23.38 5.45 6.37
C ASN A 363 23.86 4.02 6.60
N VAL A 364 23.63 3.50 7.80
CA VAL A 364 23.96 2.14 8.24
C VAL A 364 22.67 1.45 8.68
N ALA A 365 22.52 0.18 8.31
CA ALA A 365 21.39 -0.62 8.76
C ALA A 365 21.50 -0.96 10.25
N ILE A 366 20.40 -0.83 10.98
CA ILE A 366 20.23 -1.36 12.33
C ILE A 366 19.77 -2.80 12.17
N VAL A 367 20.63 -3.75 12.51
CA VAL A 367 20.30 -5.17 12.50
C VAL A 367 20.09 -5.62 13.95
N PRO A 368 18.89 -6.06 14.33
CA PRO A 368 18.69 -6.71 15.62
C PRO A 368 19.62 -7.92 15.69
N GLN A 369 20.47 -8.00 16.72
CA GLN A 369 21.31 -9.18 16.92
C GLN A 369 20.42 -10.43 16.99
N ALA A 370 20.80 -11.49 16.28
CA ALA A 370 20.12 -12.77 16.44
C ALA A 370 20.29 -13.23 17.90
N PRO A 371 19.27 -13.85 18.53
CA PRO A 371 19.48 -14.49 19.82
C PRO A 371 20.62 -15.52 19.67
N PRO A 372 21.48 -15.67 20.70
CA PRO A 372 22.56 -16.65 20.67
C PRO A 372 21.96 -18.05 20.38
N PRO A 373 22.70 -18.92 19.67
CA PRO A 373 22.25 -20.29 19.46
C PRO A 373 21.96 -20.96 20.81
N PRO A 374 20.96 -21.85 20.89
CA PRO A 374 20.69 -22.59 22.12
C PRO A 374 21.98 -23.31 22.55
N VAL A 375 22.33 -23.17 23.82
CA VAL A 375 23.46 -23.87 24.44
C VAL A 375 23.21 -25.38 24.24
N PRO A 376 24.15 -26.15 23.68
CA PRO A 376 23.97 -27.59 23.55
C PRO A 376 23.71 -28.18 24.94
N GLU A 377 22.64 -28.97 25.07
CA GLU A 377 22.35 -29.69 26.30
C GLU A 377 23.57 -30.54 26.69
N PRO A 378 23.98 -30.55 27.98
CA PRO A 378 25.10 -31.37 28.40
C PRO A 378 24.79 -32.83 28.10
N GLU A 379 25.70 -33.44 27.34
CA GLU A 379 25.70 -34.85 27.00
C GLU A 379 25.56 -35.64 28.30
N LYS A 380 24.43 -36.36 28.46
CA LYS A 380 24.24 -37.28 29.57
C LYS A 380 25.31 -38.35 29.45
N VAL A 381 26.40 -38.18 30.20
CA VAL A 381 27.39 -39.22 30.44
C VAL A 381 26.64 -40.40 31.06
N ALA A 382 26.45 -41.45 30.26
CA ALA A 382 26.04 -42.75 30.78
C ALA A 382 27.20 -43.28 31.62
N SER A 383 27.05 -43.24 32.95
CA SER A 383 27.93 -43.95 33.85
C SER A 383 27.69 -45.45 33.74
N PRO A 384 28.74 -46.28 33.79
CA PRO A 384 28.69 -47.73 33.53
C PRO A 384 27.90 -48.54 34.57
#